data_AF-X1DKR8-F1
#
_entry.id   AF-X1DKR8-F1
#
_cell.length_a   1.000
_cell.length_b   1.000
_cell.length_c   1.000
_cell.angle_alpha   90.00
_cell.angle_beta   90.00
_cell.angle_gamma   90.00
#
_symmetry.space_group_name_H-M   'P 1'
#
loop_
_entity.id
_entity.type
_entity.pdbx_description
1 polymer ?
#
loop_
_entity_poly.entity_id
_entity_poly.type
_entity_poly.pdbx_seq_one_letter_code
_entity_poly.pdbx_strand_id
1 'polypeptide(L)' 'NISKLKTVIYNLCEGLRLLTIVTYPIMPVAMEKLWIQLGIKEKISSCKIPQDLKWGLLKPGTKICKIYPLFPRIEKQKL' A
#
# COMPACT_ATOMS: atom_id res chain seq x y z
N ASN A 1 -10.07 -4.66 23.55
CA ASN A 1 -8.70 -4.37 23.08
C ASN A 1 -8.44 -4.78 21.63
N ILE A 2 -8.79 -6.00 21.18
CA ILE A 2 -8.54 -6.45 19.79
C ILE A 2 -9.29 -5.62 18.73
N SER A 3 -10.51 -5.15 19.02
CA SER A 3 -11.30 -4.30 18.10
C SER A 3 -10.57 -3.01 17.72
N LYS A 4 -10.02 -2.28 18.70
CA LYS A 4 -9.24 -1.07 18.47
C LYS A 4 -8.01 -1.33 17.61
N LEU A 5 -7.29 -2.43 17.88
CA LEU A 5 -6.13 -2.83 17.08
C LEU A 5 -6.51 -3.12 15.62
N LYS A 6 -7.62 -3.84 15.39
CA LYS A 6 -8.14 -4.08 14.03
C LYS A 6 -8.43 -2.79 13.29
N THR A 7 -9.05 -1.81 13.97
CA THR A 7 -9.32 -0.49 13.39
C THR A 7 -8.03 0.24 13.01
N VAL A 8 -7.03 0.25 13.90
CA VAL A 8 -5.74 0.91 13.63
C VAL A 8 -5.04 0.25 12.43
N ILE A 9 -4.95 -1.08 12.40
CA ILE A 9 -4.31 -1.81 11.29
C ILE A 9 -5.07 -1.55 9.98
N TYR A 10 -6.40 -1.59 9.99
CA TYR A 10 -7.20 -1.29 8.80
C TYR A 10 -6.91 0.12 8.27
N ASN A 11 -6.90 1.11 9.15
CA ASN A 11 -6.63 2.50 8.76
C ASN A 11 -5.22 2.68 8.18
N LEU A 12 -4.22 1.99 8.73
CA LEU A 12 -2.86 2.01 8.18
C LEU A 12 -2.81 1.38 6.78
N CYS A 13 -3.41 0.20 6.59
CA CYS A 13 -3.44 -0.46 5.29
C CYS A 13 -4.22 0.34 4.24
N GLU A 14 -5.36 0.92 4.62
CA GLU A 14 -6.17 1.75 3.72
C GLU A 14 -5.47 3.07 3.38
N GLY A 15 -4.80 3.70 4.35
CA GLY A 15 -3.95 4.87 4.12
C GLY A 15 -2.82 4.57 3.15
N LEU A 16 -2.14 3.42 3.32
CA LEU A 16 -1.10 2.97 2.39
C LEU A 16 -1.67 2.71 0.99
N ARG A 17 -2.86 2.11 0.87
CA ARG A 17 -3.52 1.88 -0.43
C ARG A 17 -3.71 3.20 -1.19
N LEU A 18 -4.23 4.23 -0.51
CA LEU A 18 -4.45 5.55 -1.10
C LEU A 18 -3.13 6.23 -1.47
N LEU A 19 -2.14 6.21 -0.57
CA LEU A 19 -0.80 6.74 -0.85
C LEU A 19 -0.21 6.10 -2.11
N THR A 20 -0.33 4.78 -2.21
CA THR A 20 0.21 4.00 -3.33
C THR A 20 -0.37 4.45 -4.67
N ILE A 21 -1.68 4.73 -4.74
CA ILE A 21 -2.33 5.23 -5.96
C ILE A 21 -1.78 6.60 -6.34
N VAL A 22 -1.63 7.50 -5.38
CA VAL A 22 -1.20 8.90 -5.63
C VAL A 22 0.28 8.98 -6.00
N THR A 23 1.14 8.15 -5.40
CA THR A 23 2.59 8.16 -5.64
C THR A 23 3.03 7.25 -6.79
N TYR A 24 2.12 6.43 -7.34
CA TYR A 24 2.40 5.54 -8.47
C TYR A 24 3.07 6.24 -9.68
N PRO A 25 2.66 7.45 -10.11
CA PRO A 25 3.29 8.12 -11.25
C PRO A 25 4.76 8.50 -11.00
N ILE A 26 5.18 8.63 -9.74
CA ILE A 26 6.52 9.05 -9.35
C ILE A 26 7.43 7.84 -9.13
N MET A 27 6.89 6.77 -8.52
CA MET A 27 7.67 5.59 -8.13
C MET A 27 6.92 4.28 -8.44
N PRO A 28 6.67 3.98 -9.73
CA PRO A 28 5.75 2.91 -10.14
C PRO A 28 6.17 1.53 -9.65
N VAL A 29 7.47 1.21 -9.73
CA VAL A 29 8.01 -0.09 -9.32
C VAL A 29 7.84 -0.33 -7.82
N ALA A 30 8.09 0.69 -6.98
CA ALA A 30 7.92 0.57 -5.53
C ALA A 30 6.44 0.46 -5.15
N MET A 31 5.58 1.22 -5.82
CA MET A 31 4.15 1.19 -5.54
C MET A 31 3.48 -0.10 -6.01
N GLU A 32 3.89 -0.69 -7.13
CA GLU A 32 3.43 -2.03 -7.52
C GLU A 32 3.81 -3.09 -6.48
N LYS A 33 5.04 -3.03 -5.96
CA LYS A 33 5.46 -3.93 -4.87
C LYS A 33 4.61 -3.75 -3.62
N LEU A 34 4.33 -2.51 -3.20
CA LEU A 34 3.47 -2.24 -2.05
C LEU A 34 2.04 -2.72 -2.29
N TRP A 35 1.50 -2.48 -3.49
CA TRP A 35 0.15 -2.88 -3.89
C TRP A 35 -0.05 -4.40 -3.79
N ILE A 36 0.91 -5.17 -4.30
CA ILE A 36 0.92 -6.64 -4.18
C ILE A 36 1.07 -7.06 -2.71
N GLN A 37 1.95 -6.39 -1.94
CA GLN A 37 2.13 -6.69 -0.52
C GLN A 37 0.87 -6.45 0.31
N LEU A 38 0.05 -5.47 -0.04
CA LEU A 38 -1.28 -5.23 0.55
C LEU A 38 -2.30 -6.33 0.19
N GLY A 39 -1.94 -7.29 -0.68
CA GLY A 39 -2.79 -8.42 -1.07
C GLY A 39 -3.77 -8.09 -2.19
N ILE A 40 -3.58 -6.96 -2.88
CA ILE A 40 -4.45 -6.51 -3.98
C ILE A 40 -3.94 -7.16 -5.27
N LYS A 41 -4.83 -7.84 -6.00
CA LYS A 41 -4.47 -8.65 -7.18
C LYS A 41 -4.62 -7.88 -8.48
N GLU A 42 -5.48 -6.87 -8.48
CA GLU A 42 -5.72 -5.97 -9.58
C GLU A 42 -4.46 -5.14 -9.85
N LYS A 43 -4.26 -4.72 -11.10
CA LYS A 43 -3.15 -3.85 -11.45
C LYS A 43 -3.42 -2.45 -10.93
N ILE A 44 -2.46 -1.84 -10.26
CA ILE A 44 -2.57 -0.44 -9.81
C ILE A 44 -2.82 0.54 -10.97
N SER A 45 -2.28 0.24 -12.16
CA SER A 45 -2.52 1.02 -13.37
C SER A 45 -3.97 1.00 -13.87
N SER A 46 -4.80 0.09 -13.35
CA SER A 46 -6.24 0.07 -13.64
C SER A 46 -7.07 0.97 -12.72
N CYS A 47 -6.45 1.57 -11.69
CA CYS A 47 -7.14 2.46 -10.77
C CYS A 47 -7.61 3.74 -11.47
N LYS A 48 -8.86 4.13 -11.19
CA LYS A 48 -9.52 5.33 -11.73
C LYS A 48 -9.65 6.37 -10.64
N ILE A 49 -9.11 7.55 -10.90
CA ILE A 49 -9.25 8.72 -10.03
C ILE A 49 -10.51 9.50 -10.47
N PRO A 50 -11.42 9.89 -9.56
CA PRO A 50 -11.34 9.81 -8.10
C PRO A 50 -11.95 8.54 -7.48
N GLN A 51 -12.57 7.66 -8.27
CA GLN A 51 -13.38 6.54 -7.78
C GLN A 51 -12.61 5.62 -6.81
N ASP A 52 -11.38 5.25 -7.15
CA ASP A 52 -10.55 4.33 -6.36
C ASP A 52 -9.77 5.04 -5.25
N LEU A 53 -9.87 6.37 -5.16
CA LEU A 53 -9.30 7.20 -4.10
C LEU A 53 -10.24 7.38 -2.90
N LYS A 54 -11.40 6.71 -2.91
CA LYS A 54 -12.35 6.71 -1.79
C LYS A 54 -11.85 5.85 -0.65
N TRP A 55 -12.12 6.28 0.59
CA TRP A 55 -11.84 5.50 1.79
C TRP A 55 -12.80 4.30 1.91
N GLY A 56 -12.30 3.19 2.47
CA GLY A 56 -13.09 1.99 2.75
C GLY A 56 -13.12 0.97 1.62
N LEU A 57 -12.27 1.10 0.59
CA LEU A 57 -12.29 0.19 -0.56
C LEU A 57 -11.42 -1.06 -0.36
N LEU A 58 -10.47 -1.05 0.59
CA LEU A 58 -9.79 -2.27 1.00
C LEU A 58 -10.80 -3.19 1.71
N LYS A 59 -11.03 -4.37 1.12
CA LYS A 59 -11.96 -5.37 1.68
C LYS A 59 -11.41 -5.93 3.00
N PRO A 60 -12.17 -5.86 4.11
CA PRO A 60 -11.78 -6.53 5.35
C PRO A 60 -11.56 -8.04 5.13
N GLY A 61 -10.52 -8.60 5.75
CA GLY A 61 -10.15 -10.01 5.55
C GLY A 61 -9.24 -10.26 4.34
N THR A 62 -8.88 -9.24 3.57
CA THR A 62 -7.79 -9.32 2.58
C THR A 62 -6.52 -9.83 3.25
N LYS A 63 -5.97 -10.94 2.74
CA LYS A 63 -4.71 -11.50 3.27
C LYS A 63 -3.55 -10.69 2.73
N ILE A 64 -2.80 -10.07 3.64
CA ILE A 64 -1.55 -9.38 3.33
C ILE A 64 -0.54 -10.44 2.86
N CYS A 65 0.20 -10.12 1.80
CA CYS A 65 1.26 -10.98 1.27
C CYS A 65 2.54 -10.83 2.10
N LYS A 66 3.55 -11.65 1.80
CA LYS A 66 4.85 -11.55 2.47
C LYS A 66 5.43 -10.15 2.25
N ILE A 67 5.75 -9.47 3.35
CA ILE A 67 6.25 -8.10 3.36
C ILE A 67 7.76 -8.12 3.06
N TYR A 68 8.19 -7.23 2.17
CA TYR A 68 9.58 -7.00 1.84
C TYR A 68 9.89 -5.50 1.91
N PRO A 69 11.13 -5.10 2.29
CA PRO A 69 11.52 -3.70 2.24
C PRO A 69 11.29 -3.11 0.85
N LEU A 70 10.52 -2.02 0.79
CA LEU A 70 10.21 -1.34 -0.49
C LEU A 70 11.42 -0.59 -1.03
N PHE A 71 12.21 -0.02 -0.14
CA PHE A 71 13.36 0.81 -0.48
C PHE A 71 14.62 0.17 0.10
N PRO A 72 15.69 0.04 -0.70
CA PRO A 72 16.98 -0.39 -0.19
C PRO A 72 17.51 0.66 0.78
N ARG A 73 18.28 0.20 1.77
CA ARG A 73 19.02 1.11 2.65
C ARG A 73 20.13 1.78 1.84
N ILE A 74 20.21 3.11 1.90
CA ILE A 74 21.33 3.86 1.34
C ILE A 74 22.49 3.74 2.32
N GLU A 75 23.62 3.19 1.86
CA GLU A 75 24.86 3.19 2.62
C GLU A 75 25.54 4.55 2.49
N LYS A 76 25.97 5.14 3.61
CA LYS A 76 26.82 6.32 3.56
C LYS A 76 28.21 5.85 3.12
N GLN A 77 28.55 6.06 1.85
CA GLN A 77 29.95 6.02 1.43
C GLN A 77 30.68 7.06 2.30
N LYS A 78 31.76 6.65 2.96
CA LYS A 78 32.67 7.61 3.60
C LYS A 78 33.14 8.55 2.49
N LEU A 79 32.69 9.81 2.56
CA LEU A 79 33.30 10.92 1.84
C LEU A 79 34.78 11.00 2.25
#